data_AF-A0AAU3TWB2-F1
#
_entry.id   AF-A0AAU3TWB2-F1
#
_cell.length_a   1.000
_cell.length_b   1.000
_cell.length_c   1.000
_cell.angle_alpha   90.00
_cell.angle_beta   90.00
_cell.angle_gamma   90.00
#
_symmetry.space_group_name_H-M   'P 1'
#
loop_
_entity.id
_entity.type
_entity.pdbx_description
1 polymer ?
#
loop_
_entity_poly.entity_id
_entity_poly.type
_entity_poly.pdbx_seq_one_letter_code
_entity_poly.pdbx_strand_id
1 'polypeptide(L)'
;MCVEFFPVVVTALPADEDHAPLLVDPAAARLVRAGEVAEGDTILASVTAPTGALVGTDYFNDQYEAHPSAYDPRCQCGVCCHLADEQGPVVVLSQTAWGDGYCDPWPASVLALVVPAERLP
;
A
#
# COMPACT_ATOMS: atom_id res chain seq x y z
N MET A 1 4.93 -21.33 11.24
CA MET A 1 3.60 -21.21 10.59
C MET A 1 3.89 -20.95 9.13
N CYS A 2 3.52 -21.86 8.22
CA CYS A 2 3.77 -21.65 6.79
C CYS A 2 2.66 -20.75 6.23
N VAL A 3 3.04 -19.58 5.72
CA VAL A 3 2.10 -18.70 5.01
C VAL A 3 1.76 -19.36 3.68
N GLU A 4 0.49 -19.60 3.43
CA GLU A 4 0.00 -20.13 2.16
C GLU A 4 0.01 -18.99 1.14
N PHE A 5 0.92 -19.06 0.16
CA PHE A 5 1.08 -18.01 -0.85
C PHE A 5 0.17 -18.30 -2.04
N PHE A 6 -0.83 -17.45 -2.24
CA PHE A 6 -1.53 -17.38 -3.52
C PHE A 6 -0.73 -16.43 -4.43
N PRO A 7 -0.22 -16.90 -5.58
CA PRO A 7 0.49 -16.02 -6.50
C PRO A 7 -0.49 -14.97 -7.05
N VAL A 8 -0.13 -13.70 -6.93
CA VAL A 8 -0.81 -12.60 -7.62
C VAL A 8 -0.18 -12.49 -9.00
N VAL A 9 -1.01 -12.53 -10.04
CA VAL A 9 -0.57 -12.31 -11.41
C VAL A 9 -1.01 -10.91 -11.81
N VAL A 10 -0.06 -10.00 -11.96
CA VAL A 10 -0.30 -8.68 -12.55
C VAL A 10 -0.36 -8.85 -14.07
N THR A 11 -1.57 -8.91 -14.62
CA THR A 11 -1.76 -9.13 -16.07
C THR A 11 -1.77 -7.83 -16.88
N ALA A 12 -2.04 -6.70 -16.22
CA ALA A 12 -2.08 -5.38 -16.84
C ALA A 12 -1.79 -4.29 -15.81
N LEU A 13 -1.14 -3.23 -16.29
CA LEU A 13 -0.94 -1.96 -15.61
C LEU A 13 -1.57 -0.88 -16.48
N PRO A 14 -2.10 0.20 -15.89
CA PRO A 14 -2.46 1.39 -16.64
C PRO A 14 -1.25 1.86 -17.46
N ALA A 15 -1.51 2.17 -18.73
CA ALA A 15 -0.51 2.68 -19.66
C ALA A 15 -1.00 4.04 -20.18
N ASP A 16 -1.23 4.95 -19.23
CA ASP A 16 -1.68 6.32 -19.46
C ASP A 16 -0.74 7.32 -18.77
N GLU A 17 -0.99 8.61 -18.97
CA GLU A 17 -0.12 9.68 -18.50
C GLU A 17 -0.21 9.95 -16.99
N ASP A 18 -1.25 9.43 -16.34
CA ASP A 18 -1.50 9.63 -14.91
C ASP A 18 -0.74 8.61 -14.06
N HIS A 19 -0.17 7.54 -14.66
CA HIS A 19 0.53 6.47 -13.94
C HIS A 19 1.99 6.35 -14.38
N ALA A 20 2.91 6.34 -13.42
CA ALA A 20 4.33 6.15 -13.69
C ALA A 20 4.63 4.73 -14.20
N PRO A 21 5.62 4.57 -15.09
CA PRO A 21 6.16 3.27 -15.42
C PRO A 21 6.67 2.56 -14.17
N LEU A 22 6.41 1.26 -14.06
CA LEU A 22 6.99 0.46 -12.98
C LEU A 22 8.52 0.45 -13.07
N LEU A 23 9.16 0.71 -11.94
CA LEU A 23 10.61 0.62 -11.75
C LEU A 23 11.03 -0.76 -11.19
N VAL A 24 10.06 -1.62 -10.91
CA VAL A 24 10.23 -2.94 -10.30
C VAL A 24 9.62 -4.04 -11.17
N ASP A 25 10.08 -5.28 -11.00
CA ASP A 25 9.50 -6.43 -11.70
C ASP A 25 8.12 -6.79 -11.09
N PRO A 26 7.00 -6.63 -11.82
CA PRO A 26 5.67 -6.96 -11.31
C PRO A 26 5.48 -8.46 -11.04
N ALA A 27 6.33 -9.35 -11.55
CA ALA A 27 6.28 -10.78 -11.19
C ALA A 27 6.63 -11.03 -9.71
N ALA A 28 7.38 -10.11 -9.10
CA ALA A 28 7.67 -10.13 -7.68
C ALA A 28 6.53 -9.58 -6.82
N ALA A 29 5.49 -8.98 -7.41
CA ALA A 29 4.41 -8.33 -6.68
C ALA A 29 3.55 -9.31 -5.87
N ARG A 30 3.07 -8.87 -4.71
CA ARG A 30 2.29 -9.62 -3.74
C ARG A 30 1.16 -8.77 -3.19
N LEU A 31 0.05 -9.43 -2.88
CA LEU A 31 -1.03 -8.82 -2.09
C LEU A 31 -0.75 -9.09 -0.62
N VAL A 32 -0.68 -8.03 0.16
CA VAL A 32 -0.53 -8.07 1.62
C VAL A 32 -1.58 -7.18 2.25
N ARG A 33 -1.88 -7.39 3.53
CA ARG A 33 -2.64 -6.38 4.28
C ARG A 33 -1.75 -5.18 4.57
N ALA A 34 -2.31 -3.98 4.63
CA ALA A 34 -1.55 -2.77 4.96
C ALA A 34 -0.80 -2.91 6.29
N GLY A 35 -1.40 -3.58 7.30
CA GLY A 35 -0.72 -3.85 8.57
C GLY A 35 0.43 -4.88 8.51
N GLU A 36 0.62 -5.54 7.38
CA GLU A 36 1.70 -6.52 7.13
C GLU A 36 2.79 -5.97 6.23
N VAL A 37 2.64 -4.74 5.70
CA VAL A 37 3.67 -4.06 4.90
C VAL A 37 4.91 -3.86 5.76
N ALA A 38 6.06 -4.22 5.21
CA ALA A 38 7.34 -4.11 5.89
C ALA A 38 8.12 -2.86 5.42
N GLU A 39 9.11 -2.48 6.24
CA GLU A 39 10.09 -1.47 5.89
C GLU A 39 10.77 -1.80 4.55
N GLY A 40 10.80 -0.83 3.63
CA GLY A 40 11.43 -0.98 2.31
C GLY A 40 10.58 -1.64 1.23
N ASP A 41 9.38 -2.15 1.57
CA ASP A 41 8.47 -2.67 0.54
C ASP A 41 8.08 -1.56 -0.44
N THR A 42 8.06 -1.86 -1.73
CA THR A 42 7.58 -0.90 -2.73
C THR A 42 6.07 -1.04 -2.90
N ILE A 43 5.32 0.01 -2.59
CA ILE A 43 3.87 0.06 -2.76
C ILE A 43 3.52 0.48 -4.17
N LEU A 44 2.64 -0.30 -4.83
CA LEU A 44 2.20 -0.08 -6.21
C LEU A 44 0.75 0.36 -6.33
N ALA A 45 -0.13 -0.18 -5.48
CA ALA A 45 -1.56 0.07 -5.58
C ALA A 45 -2.29 -0.24 -4.27
N SER A 46 -3.46 0.38 -4.09
CA SER A 46 -4.47 -0.12 -3.16
C SER A 46 -5.42 -1.09 -3.87
N VAL A 47 -5.91 -2.09 -3.15
CA VAL A 47 -6.82 -3.09 -3.71
C VAL A 47 -8.10 -3.17 -2.89
N THR A 48 -9.22 -2.90 -3.55
CA THR A 48 -10.55 -2.88 -2.92
C THR A 48 -11.19 -4.27 -2.99
N ALA A 49 -11.53 -4.83 -1.81
CA ALA A 49 -12.15 -6.15 -1.70
C ALA A 49 -13.27 -6.18 -0.63
N PRO A 50 -14.43 -5.52 -0.88
CA PRO A 50 -15.45 -5.28 0.14
C PRO A 50 -16.14 -6.55 0.67
N THR A 51 -16.20 -7.61 -0.14
CA THR A 51 -16.84 -8.90 0.18
C THR A 51 -15.89 -10.08 0.03
N GLY A 52 -14.58 -9.83 0.03
CA GLY A 52 -13.55 -10.82 -0.29
C GLY A 52 -13.41 -11.12 -1.80
N ALA A 53 -14.31 -10.61 -2.65
CA ALA A 53 -14.08 -10.51 -4.08
C ALA A 53 -13.24 -9.25 -4.37
N LEU A 54 -12.18 -9.38 -5.16
CA LEU A 54 -11.38 -8.25 -5.65
C LEU A 54 -12.24 -7.46 -6.64
N VAL A 55 -12.57 -6.22 -6.30
CA VAL A 55 -13.48 -5.36 -7.09
C VAL A 55 -12.72 -4.34 -7.94
N GLY A 56 -11.56 -3.88 -7.47
CA GLY A 56 -10.74 -2.93 -8.22
C GLY A 56 -9.36 -2.74 -7.61
N THR A 57 -8.42 -2.35 -8.45
CA THR A 57 -7.05 -1.97 -8.09
C THR A 57 -6.87 -0.51 -8.48
N ASP A 58 -6.48 0.32 -7.52
CA ASP A 58 -6.17 1.73 -7.74
C ASP A 58 -4.65 1.89 -7.70
N TYR A 59 -4.05 1.96 -8.88
CA TYR A 59 -2.60 2.10 -9.03
C TYR A 59 -2.21 3.54 -8.73
N PHE A 60 -1.11 3.71 -8.00
CA PHE A 60 -0.64 5.04 -7.68
C PHE A 60 0.09 5.66 -8.87
N ASN A 61 -0.04 6.99 -8.97
CA ASN A 61 0.66 7.78 -9.98
C ASN A 61 2.17 7.60 -9.88
N ASP A 62 2.71 7.44 -8.67
CA ASP A 62 4.09 7.07 -8.41
C ASP A 62 4.13 5.92 -7.39
N GLN A 63 4.94 4.91 -7.68
CA GLN A 63 5.29 3.89 -6.68
C GLN A 63 6.19 4.51 -5.59
N TYR A 64 6.03 4.05 -4.35
CA TYR A 64 6.81 4.59 -3.24
C TYR A 64 7.29 3.50 -2.28
N GLU A 65 8.42 3.77 -1.62
CA GLU A 65 8.98 2.93 -0.57
C GLU A 65 8.18 3.11 0.73
N ALA A 66 7.84 1.99 1.36
CA ALA A 66 7.15 1.97 2.64
C ALA A 66 8.14 2.21 3.79
N HIS A 67 7.73 3.09 4.70
CA HIS A 67 8.36 3.30 6.01
C HIS A 67 7.29 3.22 7.10
N PRO A 68 6.79 2.01 7.42
CA PRO A 68 5.64 1.85 8.28
C PRO A 68 5.87 2.42 9.68
N SER A 69 4.88 3.15 10.19
CA SER A 69 4.93 3.74 11.52
C SER A 69 3.56 3.68 12.20
N ALA A 70 3.58 3.87 13.53
CA ALA A 70 2.35 3.86 14.32
C ALA A 70 1.46 5.04 13.94
N TYR A 71 0.17 4.77 13.78
CA TYR A 71 -0.84 5.80 13.56
C TYR A 71 -1.11 6.59 14.85
N ASP A 72 -1.17 7.92 14.73
CA ASP A 72 -1.66 8.82 15.77
C ASP A 72 -2.86 9.62 15.24
N PRO A 73 -4.09 9.39 15.76
CA PRO A 73 -5.28 10.15 15.34
C PRO A 73 -5.21 11.64 15.72
N ARG A 74 -4.26 12.03 16.60
CA ARG A 74 -4.02 13.43 16.99
C ARG A 74 -2.97 14.11 16.12
N CYS A 75 -2.36 13.39 15.17
CA CYS A 75 -1.41 13.98 14.23
C CYS A 75 -2.08 15.11 13.43
N GLN A 76 -1.40 16.24 13.33
CA GLN A 76 -1.93 17.47 12.70
C GLN A 76 -1.55 17.61 11.21
N CYS A 77 -1.13 16.52 10.56
CA CYS A 77 -0.76 16.51 9.14
C CYS A 77 -1.93 16.79 8.18
N GLY A 78 -3.17 16.84 8.68
CA GLY A 78 -4.38 17.05 7.89
C GLY A 78 -4.95 15.80 7.22
N VAL A 79 -4.22 14.67 7.22
CA VAL A 79 -4.69 13.40 6.64
C VAL A 79 -5.16 12.42 7.72
N CYS A 80 -4.38 12.26 8.80
CA CYS A 80 -4.69 11.30 9.86
C CYS A 80 -6.07 11.51 10.50
N CYS A 81 -6.60 12.73 10.50
CA CYS A 81 -7.92 13.03 11.06
C CYS A 81 -9.07 12.36 10.28
N HIS A 82 -8.87 11.98 9.01
CA HIS A 82 -9.90 11.33 8.19
C HIS A 82 -10.20 9.89 8.62
N LEU A 83 -9.28 9.25 9.36
CA LEU A 83 -9.43 7.89 9.89
C LEU A 83 -9.62 7.86 11.41
N ALA A 84 -9.92 8.99 12.04
CA ALA A 84 -10.07 9.07 13.50
C ALA A 84 -11.23 8.21 14.04
N ASP A 85 -12.27 7.97 13.23
CA ASP A 85 -13.44 7.16 13.57
C ASP A 85 -13.35 5.70 13.05
N GLU A 86 -12.22 5.33 12.43
CA GLU A 86 -11.98 3.96 11.96
C GLU A 86 -12.02 2.98 13.14
N GLN A 87 -12.81 1.91 13.00
CA GLN A 87 -13.02 0.95 14.10
C GLN A 87 -11.87 -0.06 14.19
N GLY A 88 -11.16 -0.28 13.09
CA GLY A 88 -10.00 -1.18 13.02
C GLY A 88 -8.66 -0.49 13.32
N PRO A 89 -7.59 -1.28 13.45
CA PRO A 89 -6.23 -0.73 13.51
C PRO A 89 -5.90 0.03 12.22
N VAL A 90 -5.16 1.13 12.36
CA VAL A 90 -4.65 1.95 11.26
C VAL A 90 -3.13 1.99 11.36
N VAL A 91 -2.45 1.95 10.21
CA VAL A 91 -1.00 2.04 10.07
C VAL A 91 -0.67 3.19 9.14
N VAL A 92 0.43 3.91 9.39
CA VAL A 92 0.95 4.89 8.44
C VAL A 92 2.00 4.20 7.59
N LEU A 93 1.77 4.06 6.28
CA LEU A 93 2.69 3.33 5.38
C LEU A 93 3.89 4.17 4.95
N SER A 94 3.73 5.50 4.91
CA SER A 94 4.81 6.45 4.65
C SER A 94 4.46 7.83 5.21
N GLN A 95 5.48 8.64 5.46
CA GLN A 95 5.35 10.06 5.83
C GLN A 95 6.00 11.00 4.81
N THR A 96 6.52 10.44 3.71
CA THR A 96 7.33 11.14 2.71
C THR A 96 6.83 10.93 1.29
N ALA A 97 5.99 9.92 1.05
CA ALA A 97 5.46 9.60 -0.28
C ALA A 97 4.67 10.75 -0.91
N TRP A 98 3.97 11.54 -0.09
CA TRP A 98 3.09 12.63 -0.53
C TRP A 98 3.68 14.03 -0.25
N GLY A 99 5.01 14.11 -0.13
CA GLY A 99 5.73 15.32 0.28
C GLY A 99 5.89 15.46 1.79
N ASP A 100 6.61 16.50 2.20
CA ASP A 100 6.99 16.70 3.61
C ASP A 100 5.77 17.01 4.48
N GLY A 101 5.59 16.19 5.52
CA GLY A 101 4.61 16.45 6.57
C GLY A 101 3.24 15.82 6.36
N TYR A 102 3.04 15.02 5.30
CA TYR A 102 1.81 14.26 5.06
C TYR A 102 1.99 12.79 5.38
N CYS A 103 1.12 12.25 6.24
CA CYS A 103 1.06 10.82 6.50
C CYS A 103 0.22 10.13 5.42
N ASP A 104 0.54 8.86 5.18
CA ASP A 104 -0.24 7.94 4.36
C ASP A 104 -0.91 6.87 5.25
N PRO A 105 -1.99 7.20 6.00
CA PRO A 105 -2.62 6.28 6.93
C PRO A 105 -3.62 5.36 6.20
N TRP A 106 -3.53 4.07 6.47
CA TRP A 106 -4.36 3.03 5.88
C TRP A 106 -5.02 2.20 6.98
N PRO A 107 -6.32 1.84 6.89
CA PRO A 107 -6.87 0.78 7.71
C PRO A 107 -6.05 -0.49 7.48
N ALA A 108 -5.53 -1.09 8.55
CA ALA A 108 -4.56 -2.18 8.46
C ALA A 108 -5.13 -3.44 7.80
N SER A 109 -6.45 -3.55 7.64
CA SER A 109 -7.14 -4.64 6.96
C SER A 109 -7.19 -4.51 5.44
N VAL A 110 -6.99 -3.30 4.89
CA VAL A 110 -7.00 -3.01 3.44
C VAL A 110 -5.85 -3.74 2.77
N LEU A 111 -6.05 -4.16 1.53
CA LEU A 111 -5.01 -4.85 0.75
C LEU A 111 -4.16 -3.83 -0.02
N ALA A 112 -2.85 -4.03 0.03
CA ALA A 112 -1.87 -3.34 -0.78
C ALA A 112 -1.23 -4.32 -1.76
N LEU A 113 -1.02 -3.87 -2.99
CA LEU A 113 -0.15 -4.55 -3.94
C LEU A 113 1.26 -3.99 -3.75
N VAL A 114 2.19 -4.86 -3.36
CA VAL A 114 3.59 -4.47 -3.05
C VAL A 114 4.58 -5.34 -3.79
N VAL A 115 5.78 -4.83 -4.06
CA VAL A 115 6.96 -5.67 -4.30
C VAL A 115 7.77 -5.72 -3.01
N PRO A 116 7.94 -6.90 -2.39
CA PRO A 116 8.68 -7.02 -1.14
C PRO A 116 10.13 -6.56 -1.28
N ALA A 117 10.65 -5.87 -0.25
CA ALA A 117 12.01 -5.33 -0.24
C ALA A 117 13.08 -6.38 -0.58
N GLU A 118 12.93 -7.60 -0.08
CA GLU A 118 13.88 -8.70 -0.31
C GLU A 118 13.89 -9.26 -1.74
N ARG A 119 13.02 -8.72 -2.60
CA ARG A 119 12.86 -9.11 -4.01
C ARG A 119 13.13 -7.96 -4.97
N LEU A 120 13.54 -6.81 -4.45
CA LEU A 120 14.07 -5.71 -5.25
C LEU A 120 15.47 -6.06 -5.76
N PRO A 121 15.86 -5.57 -6.95
CA PRO A 121 17.17 -5.84 -7.55
C PRO A 121 18.37 -5.26 -6.78
#